data_AF-A0A5N6G3U0-F1
#
_entry.id   AF-A0A5N6G3U0-F1
#
_cell.length_a   1.000
_cell.length_b   1.000
_cell.length_c   1.000
_cell.angle_alpha   90.00
_cell.angle_beta   90.00
_cell.angle_gamma   90.00
#
_symmetry.space_group_name_H-M   'P 1'
#
loop_
_entity.id
_entity.type
_entity.pdbx_description
1 polymer ?
#
loop_
_entity_poly.entity_id
_entity_poly.type
_entity_poly.pdbx_seq_one_letter_code
_entity_poly.pdbx_strand_id
1 'polypeptide(L)'
;MFSFFRRGPRQTSETSSEQANPQQANQPHPSQPQAQVQNQQPEPEPEIKLINPQTKHKLLVGGLAFFAFSLWTTRRSLNRRYLASVPPFYTSSLFHKPDVSGGAEAFEALNLATLNVLSFGMAATGGVLCALDINGIDDLRRFVRRGFHGDGGDVMKVDKELEDEVEAWVGNVLGEKFAVELKKEKERQRNEKMEGGN
;
A
#
# COMPACT_ATOMS: atom_id res chain seq x y z
N MET A 1 -40.47 -8.45 -27.41
CA MET A 1 -39.17 -8.96 -26.93
C MET A 1 -38.20 -8.74 -28.09
N PHE A 2 -37.40 -7.67 -28.03
CA PHE A 2 -36.66 -7.19 -29.20
C PHE A 2 -35.25 -7.80 -29.27
N SER A 3 -35.04 -8.58 -30.33
CA SER A 3 -33.77 -9.10 -30.84
C SER A 3 -33.16 -8.11 -31.84
N PHE A 4 -31.90 -7.72 -31.65
CA PHE A 4 -31.15 -6.91 -32.63
C PHE A 4 -29.85 -7.61 -33.02
N PHE A 5 -29.95 -8.54 -33.97
CA PHE A 5 -28.93 -8.77 -34.98
C PHE A 5 -29.41 -8.09 -36.26
N ARG A 6 -28.66 -7.13 -36.80
CA ARG A 6 -28.84 -6.64 -38.18
C ARG A 6 -27.50 -6.61 -38.88
N ARG A 7 -27.46 -7.33 -40.01
CA ARG A 7 -26.30 -7.51 -40.89
C ARG A 7 -26.56 -6.78 -42.21
N GLY A 8 -25.55 -6.04 -42.68
CA GLY A 8 -25.26 -5.69 -44.09
C GLY A 8 -25.91 -4.41 -44.66
N PRO A 9 -25.35 -3.80 -45.74
CA PRO A 9 -24.44 -4.40 -46.74
C PRO A 9 -23.11 -3.65 -47.02
N ARG A 10 -22.26 -4.27 -47.86
CA ARG A 10 -20.99 -3.77 -48.45
C ARG A 10 -21.23 -2.75 -49.56
N GLN A 11 -20.25 -1.89 -49.85
CA GLN A 11 -19.95 -1.45 -51.22
C GLN A 11 -18.49 -0.98 -51.40
N THR A 12 -17.95 -1.34 -52.55
CA THR A 12 -16.58 -1.21 -53.09
C THR A 12 -16.54 -0.14 -54.19
N SER A 13 -15.41 0.57 -54.38
CA SER A 13 -14.82 1.16 -55.63
C SER A 13 -13.93 2.36 -55.23
N GLU A 14 -12.61 2.34 -55.47
CA GLU A 14 -11.87 2.63 -56.72
C GLU A 14 -11.95 4.10 -57.21
N THR A 15 -10.77 4.73 -57.23
CA THR A 15 -10.21 5.67 -58.22
C THR A 15 -11.15 6.66 -58.91
N SER A 16 -10.94 7.97 -58.67
CA SER A 16 -10.81 8.93 -59.77
C SER A 16 -10.02 10.16 -59.35
N SER A 17 -9.19 10.59 -60.29
CA SER A 17 -8.23 11.67 -60.28
C SER A 17 -8.89 13.05 -60.42
N GLU A 18 -8.01 14.06 -60.39
CA GLU A 18 -8.06 15.29 -61.21
C GLU A 18 -8.54 16.56 -60.50
N GLN A 19 -7.59 17.48 -60.25
CA GLN A 19 -7.42 18.73 -61.01
C GLN A 19 -6.52 19.68 -60.16
N ALA A 20 -5.19 19.69 -60.33
CA ALA A 20 -4.40 20.40 -61.36
C ALA A 20 -4.51 21.95 -61.28
N ASN A 21 -3.43 22.64 -60.83
CA ASN A 21 -2.51 23.47 -61.64
C ASN A 21 -1.42 24.16 -60.75
N PRO A 22 -0.30 24.72 -61.27
CA PRO A 22 1.05 24.34 -60.85
C PRO A 22 2.00 25.58 -60.67
N GLN A 23 3.31 25.34 -60.81
CA GLN A 23 4.47 26.26 -60.86
C GLN A 23 5.19 26.41 -59.49
N GLN A 24 6.50 26.26 -59.35
CA GLN A 24 7.61 26.22 -60.32
C GLN A 24 8.85 25.58 -59.66
N ALA A 25 9.65 24.84 -60.43
CA ALA A 25 10.94 24.31 -60.00
C ALA A 25 12.06 25.35 -60.16
N ASN A 26 13.05 25.38 -59.25
CA ASN A 26 14.45 25.63 -59.60
C ASN A 26 15.43 25.12 -58.52
N GLN A 27 16.54 24.54 -58.97
CA GLN A 27 17.57 23.79 -58.23
C GLN A 27 18.65 24.71 -57.57
N PRO A 28 19.88 24.26 -57.22
CA PRO A 28 20.30 23.56 -55.98
C PRO A 28 21.49 24.25 -55.24
N HIS A 29 21.68 24.06 -53.93
CA HIS A 29 23.02 24.19 -53.31
C HIS A 29 23.14 23.44 -51.97
N PRO A 30 24.30 22.80 -51.65
CA PRO A 30 24.45 21.90 -50.51
C PRO A 30 24.95 22.65 -49.26
N SER A 31 24.52 22.23 -48.08
CA SER A 31 25.17 22.62 -46.82
C SER A 31 24.95 21.53 -45.75
N GLN A 32 26.09 20.95 -45.35
CA GLN A 32 26.43 20.20 -44.12
C GLN A 32 25.30 19.88 -43.11
N PRO A 33 25.23 18.64 -42.60
CA PRO A 33 24.61 18.38 -41.30
C PRO A 33 25.55 18.88 -40.19
N GLN A 34 25.29 20.07 -39.66
CA GLN A 34 25.75 20.42 -38.32
C GLN A 34 24.92 19.63 -37.31
N ALA A 35 25.61 18.87 -36.46
CA ALA A 35 25.02 18.19 -35.32
C ALA A 35 24.33 19.20 -34.39
N GLN A 36 23.02 19.05 -34.20
CA GLN A 36 22.34 19.51 -33.01
C GLN A 36 21.93 18.28 -32.20
N VAL A 37 22.71 18.01 -31.15
CA VAL A 37 22.29 17.20 -30.02
C VAL A 37 21.10 17.90 -29.37
N GLN A 38 19.90 17.51 -29.78
CA GLN A 38 18.67 17.96 -29.15
C GLN A 38 18.63 17.35 -27.76
N ASN A 39 18.89 18.19 -26.76
CA ASN A 39 18.67 17.93 -25.36
C ASN A 39 17.18 17.60 -25.19
N GLN A 40 16.84 16.31 -25.17
CA GLN A 40 15.47 15.86 -24.96
C GLN A 40 15.07 16.23 -23.54
N GLN A 41 14.32 17.33 -23.43
CA GLN A 41 13.49 17.62 -22.29
C GLN A 41 12.51 16.44 -22.14
N PRO A 42 12.46 15.74 -20.99
CA PRO A 42 11.50 14.67 -20.80
C PRO A 42 10.10 15.26 -20.94
N GLU A 43 9.32 14.66 -21.84
CA GLU A 43 7.89 14.88 -21.99
C GLU A 43 7.23 14.78 -20.60
N PRO A 44 6.36 15.72 -20.19
CA PRO A 44 5.61 15.56 -18.96
C PRO A 44 4.67 14.37 -19.15
N GLU A 45 5.01 13.24 -18.53
CA GLU A 45 4.11 12.09 -18.42
C GLU A 45 2.74 12.59 -17.93
N PRO A 46 1.64 11.99 -18.40
CA PRO A 46 0.32 12.32 -17.90
C PRO A 46 0.30 12.00 -16.40
N GLU A 47 0.49 13.03 -15.57
CA GLU A 47 0.26 12.95 -14.14
C GLU A 47 -1.17 12.45 -13.97
N ILE A 48 -1.29 11.17 -13.60
CA ILE A 48 -2.58 10.60 -13.24
C ILE A 48 -3.00 11.38 -11.99
N LYS A 49 -3.83 12.42 -12.19
CA LYS A 49 -4.50 13.21 -11.14
C LYS A 49 -5.57 12.36 -10.42
N LEU A 50 -5.26 11.09 -10.11
CA LEU A 50 -6.12 10.23 -9.29
C LEU A 50 -6.06 10.62 -7.82
N ILE A 51 -5.02 11.37 -7.42
CA ILE A 51 -4.77 11.71 -6.03
C ILE A 51 -5.23 13.15 -5.79
N ASN A 52 -6.51 13.30 -5.44
CA ASN A 52 -7.05 14.56 -4.93
C ASN A 52 -6.34 14.90 -3.59
N PRO A 53 -6.01 16.17 -3.30
CA PRO A 53 -5.32 16.57 -2.07
C PRO A 53 -6.04 16.20 -0.75
N GLN A 54 -7.30 15.73 -0.79
CA GLN A 54 -8.01 15.25 0.41
C GLN A 54 -8.08 13.71 0.54
N THR A 55 -7.22 12.98 -0.15
CA THR A 55 -7.14 11.50 -0.10
C THR A 55 -6.81 10.96 1.29
N LYS A 56 -5.96 11.64 2.08
CA LYS A 56 -5.55 11.18 3.42
C LYS A 56 -6.73 10.94 4.36
N HIS A 57 -7.69 11.86 4.43
CA HIS A 57 -8.85 11.74 5.29
C HIS A 57 -9.81 10.67 4.80
N LYS A 58 -9.94 10.51 3.47
CA LYS A 58 -10.78 9.46 2.88
C LYS A 58 -10.20 8.07 3.17
N LEU A 59 -8.89 7.90 3.07
CA LEU A 59 -8.21 6.65 3.39
C LEU A 59 -8.29 6.35 4.90
N LEU A 60 -8.10 7.36 5.75
CA LEU A 60 -8.21 7.20 7.21
C LEU A 60 -9.63 6.85 7.64
N VAL A 61 -10.64 7.61 7.20
CA VAL A 61 -12.04 7.36 7.56
C VAL A 61 -12.52 6.03 6.97
N GLY A 62 -12.16 5.72 5.72
CA GLY A 62 -12.44 4.44 5.09
C GLY A 62 -11.80 3.27 5.84
N GLY A 63 -10.53 3.39 6.20
CA GLY A 63 -9.78 2.40 6.98
C GLY A 63 -10.38 2.21 8.39
N LEU A 64 -10.67 3.29 9.12
CA LEU A 64 -11.30 3.22 10.45
C LEU A 64 -12.71 2.64 10.41
N ALA A 65 -13.53 3.05 9.44
CA ALA A 65 -14.88 2.51 9.28
C ALA A 65 -14.84 1.01 8.96
N PHE A 66 -13.94 0.60 8.05
CA PHE A 66 -13.74 -0.79 7.70
C PHE A 66 -13.19 -1.61 8.88
N PHE A 67 -12.26 -1.05 9.65
CA PHE A 67 -11.72 -1.66 10.88
C PHE A 67 -12.78 -1.84 11.96
N ALA A 68 -13.60 -0.81 12.21
CA ALA A 68 -14.71 -0.91 13.16
C ALA A 68 -15.73 -1.97 12.72
N PHE A 69 -16.05 -2.04 11.43
CA PHE A 69 -16.93 -3.06 10.87
C PHE A 69 -16.33 -4.48 10.98
N SER A 70 -15.01 -4.63 10.78
CA SER A 70 -14.30 -5.90 10.95
C SER A 70 -14.32 -6.37 12.40
N LEU A 71 -14.03 -5.47 13.35
CA LEU A 71 -14.10 -5.75 14.79
C LEU A 71 -15.53 -6.11 15.23
N TRP A 72 -16.54 -5.40 14.72
CA TRP A 72 -17.94 -5.69 15.00
C TRP A 72 -18.32 -7.11 14.54
N THR A 73 -17.92 -7.46 13.30
CA THR A 73 -18.17 -8.78 12.73
C THR A 73 -17.47 -9.88 13.54
N THR A 74 -16.22 -9.64 13.94
CA THR A 74 -15.45 -10.56 14.78
C THR A 74 -16.11 -10.75 16.14
N ARG A 75 -16.50 -9.65 16.80
CA ARG A 75 -17.20 -9.70 18.10
C ARG A 75 -18.53 -10.46 18.00
N ARG A 76 -19.29 -10.25 16.92
CA ARG A 76 -20.53 -10.98 16.67
C ARG A 76 -20.29 -12.48 16.47
N SER A 77 -19.27 -12.87 15.70
CA SER A 77 -18.92 -14.27 15.46
C SER A 77 -18.44 -14.96 16.75
N LEU A 78 -17.52 -14.32 17.48
CA LEU A 78 -17.01 -14.82 18.76
C LEU A 78 -18.12 -14.97 19.80
N ASN A 79 -19.04 -14.00 19.90
CA ASN A 79 -20.16 -14.11 20.84
C ASN A 79 -21.10 -15.28 20.50
N ARG A 80 -21.34 -15.56 19.21
CA ARG A 80 -22.13 -16.72 18.79
C ARG A 80 -21.45 -18.04 19.18
N ARG A 81 -20.12 -18.13 19.02
CA ARG A 81 -19.36 -19.31 19.43
C ARG A 81 -19.28 -19.47 20.95
N TYR A 82 -19.10 -18.36 21.66
CA TYR A 82 -19.09 -18.32 23.12
C TYR A 82 -20.41 -18.80 23.71
N LEU A 83 -21.56 -18.36 23.18
CA LEU A 83 -22.86 -18.84 23.62
C LEU A 83 -23.09 -20.33 23.31
N ALA A 84 -22.53 -20.84 22.22
CA ALA A 84 -22.62 -22.26 21.86
C ALA A 84 -21.74 -23.17 22.74
N SER A 85 -20.64 -22.65 23.27
CA SER A 85 -19.73 -23.38 24.16
C SER A 85 -20.19 -23.39 25.63
N VAL A 86 -21.13 -22.52 26.02
CA VAL A 86 -21.72 -22.55 27.37
C VAL A 86 -22.71 -23.73 27.50
N PRO A 87 -22.43 -24.71 28.37
CA PRO A 87 -23.32 -25.84 28.60
C PRO A 87 -24.64 -25.41 29.26
N PRO A 88 -25.82 -25.97 28.89
CA PRO A 88 -27.07 -25.73 29.59
C PRO A 88 -27.08 -26.35 31.00
N PHE A 89 -27.91 -25.82 31.91
CA PHE A 89 -27.96 -26.13 33.35
C PHE A 89 -28.11 -27.61 33.76
N TYR A 90 -28.37 -28.52 32.82
CA TYR A 90 -28.54 -29.96 33.08
C TYR A 90 -27.76 -30.85 32.11
N THR A 91 -26.67 -30.35 31.52
CA THR A 91 -25.75 -31.23 30.77
C THR A 91 -24.68 -31.78 31.71
N SER A 92 -24.41 -33.08 31.64
CA SER A 92 -23.29 -33.69 32.34
C SER A 92 -22.01 -33.16 31.70
N SER A 93 -21.34 -32.24 32.39
CA SER A 93 -20.28 -31.37 31.85
C SER A 93 -18.97 -32.07 31.43
N LEU A 94 -19.01 -33.38 31.15
CA LEU A 94 -17.85 -34.17 30.75
C LEU A 94 -17.67 -34.22 29.22
N PHE A 95 -18.74 -34.02 28.43
CA PHE A 95 -18.67 -34.17 26.96
C PHE A 95 -19.55 -33.18 26.16
N HIS A 96 -19.73 -31.94 26.62
CA HIS A 96 -20.39 -30.91 25.81
C HIS A 96 -19.46 -30.49 24.67
N LYS A 97 -19.69 -31.05 23.47
CA LYS A 97 -18.97 -30.70 22.25
C LYS A 97 -19.96 -30.06 21.28
N PRO A 98 -19.86 -28.75 21.00
CA PRO A 98 -20.68 -28.14 19.98
C PRO A 98 -20.40 -28.81 18.64
N ASP A 99 -21.45 -29.10 17.87
CA ASP A 99 -21.31 -29.65 16.52
C ASP A 99 -20.73 -28.56 15.62
N VAL A 100 -19.47 -28.76 15.20
CA VAL A 100 -18.72 -27.80 14.38
C VAL A 100 -18.21 -28.50 13.13
N SER A 101 -18.47 -27.88 11.99
CA SER A 101 -17.86 -28.29 10.72
C SER A 101 -16.46 -27.69 10.64
N GLY A 102 -15.42 -28.53 10.78
CA GLY A 102 -14.03 -28.07 10.83
C GLY A 102 -13.59 -27.25 9.59
N GLY A 103 -14.09 -27.59 8.41
CA GLY A 103 -13.81 -26.83 7.18
C GLY A 103 -14.49 -25.45 7.16
N ALA A 104 -15.75 -25.38 7.61
CA ALA A 104 -16.47 -24.11 7.71
C ALA A 104 -15.91 -23.22 8.82
N GLU A 105 -15.51 -23.80 9.95
CA GLU A 105 -14.86 -23.06 11.04
C GLU A 105 -13.51 -22.51 10.62
N ALA A 106 -12.69 -23.29 9.89
CA ALA A 106 -11.38 -22.86 9.42
C ALA A 106 -11.49 -21.73 8.39
N PHE A 107 -12.45 -21.81 7.46
CA PHE A 107 -12.70 -20.75 6.49
C PHE A 107 -13.22 -19.46 7.14
N GLU A 108 -14.10 -19.59 8.14
CA GLU A 108 -14.55 -18.44 8.94
C GLU A 108 -13.38 -17.84 9.71
N ALA A 109 -12.53 -18.65 10.35
CA ALA A 109 -11.35 -18.19 11.08
C ALA A 109 -10.31 -17.51 10.18
N LEU A 110 -10.07 -18.07 8.99
CA LEU A 110 -9.18 -17.48 7.99
C LEU A 110 -9.67 -16.10 7.58
N ASN A 111 -10.95 -15.97 7.22
CA ASN A 111 -11.51 -14.68 6.82
C ASN A 111 -11.59 -13.69 7.99
N LEU A 112 -11.87 -14.16 9.22
CA LEU A 112 -11.83 -13.32 10.41
C LEU A 112 -10.43 -12.74 10.63
N ALA A 113 -9.40 -13.57 10.47
CA ALA A 113 -8.02 -13.15 10.65
C ALA A 113 -7.57 -12.17 9.56
N THR A 114 -7.82 -12.50 8.28
CA THR A 114 -7.39 -11.67 7.16
C THR A 114 -8.09 -10.32 7.15
N LEU A 115 -9.40 -10.26 7.43
CA LEU A 115 -10.13 -9.00 7.50
C LEU A 115 -9.63 -8.10 8.63
N ASN A 116 -9.30 -8.66 9.81
CA ASN A 116 -8.79 -7.87 10.93
C ASN A 116 -7.38 -7.30 10.65
N VAL A 117 -6.48 -8.10 10.06
CA VAL A 117 -5.13 -7.61 9.70
C VAL A 117 -5.18 -6.63 8.53
N LEU A 118 -5.99 -6.92 7.50
CA LEU A 118 -6.15 -6.04 6.35
C LEU A 118 -6.73 -4.70 6.77
N SER A 119 -7.77 -4.72 7.61
CA SER A 119 -8.40 -3.49 8.10
C SER A 119 -7.49 -2.70 9.03
N PHE A 120 -6.71 -3.38 9.89
CA PHE A 120 -5.66 -2.74 10.68
C PHE A 120 -4.62 -2.08 9.79
N GLY A 121 -4.15 -2.77 8.73
CA GLY A 121 -3.19 -2.21 7.77
C GLY A 121 -3.74 -0.97 7.07
N MET A 122 -5.00 -0.99 6.66
CA MET A 122 -5.65 0.15 6.00
C MET A 122 -5.83 1.34 6.95
N ALA A 123 -6.25 1.09 8.20
CA ALA A 123 -6.39 2.12 9.23
C ALA A 123 -5.03 2.69 9.66
N ALA A 124 -4.02 1.84 9.88
CA ALA A 124 -2.67 2.24 10.24
C ALA A 124 -2.02 3.07 9.11
N THR A 125 -2.14 2.62 7.86
CA THR A 125 -1.64 3.36 6.69
C THR A 125 -2.34 4.71 6.59
N GLY A 126 -3.67 4.76 6.71
CA GLY A 126 -4.43 6.02 6.73
C GLY A 126 -4.01 6.95 7.87
N GLY A 127 -3.73 6.39 9.06
CA GLY A 127 -3.23 7.12 10.23
C GLY A 127 -1.85 7.72 9.99
N VAL A 128 -0.90 6.94 9.46
CA VAL A 128 0.45 7.41 9.13
C VAL A 128 0.40 8.53 8.11
N LEU A 129 -0.39 8.37 7.04
CA LEU A 129 -0.54 9.42 6.01
C LEU A 129 -1.14 10.71 6.60
N CYS A 130 -2.08 10.60 7.54
CA CYS A 130 -2.66 11.76 8.21
C CYS A 130 -1.68 12.43 9.18
N ALA A 131 -0.86 11.66 9.91
CA ALA A 131 0.11 12.17 10.88
C ALA A 131 1.29 12.91 10.20
N LEU A 132 1.73 12.41 9.05
CA LEU A 132 2.84 13.01 8.29
C LEU A 132 2.38 14.09 7.28
N ASP A 133 1.08 14.40 7.26
CA ASP A 133 0.44 15.31 6.30
C ASP A 133 0.74 14.97 4.82
N ILE A 134 0.84 13.68 4.51
CA ILE A 134 1.16 13.17 3.17
C ILE A 134 -0.14 13.04 2.37
N ASN A 135 -0.29 13.84 1.31
CA ASN A 135 -1.48 13.80 0.45
C ASN A 135 -1.25 12.96 -0.81
N GLY A 136 0.01 12.72 -1.20
CA GLY A 136 0.36 11.96 -2.39
C GLY A 136 1.79 11.44 -2.43
N ILE A 137 2.17 10.90 -3.58
CA ILE A 137 3.47 10.24 -3.80
C ILE A 137 4.62 11.25 -3.75
N ASP A 138 4.41 12.48 -4.22
CA ASP A 138 5.42 13.55 -4.13
C ASP A 138 5.75 13.94 -2.70
N ASP A 139 4.73 14.07 -1.84
CA ASP A 139 4.90 14.35 -0.41
C ASP A 139 5.64 13.19 0.28
N LEU A 140 5.30 11.95 -0.07
CA LEU A 140 6.00 10.77 0.43
C LEU A 140 7.47 10.76 0.00
N ARG A 141 7.76 11.06 -1.27
CA ARG A 141 9.13 11.12 -1.79
C ARG A 141 9.94 12.23 -1.14
N ARG A 142 9.32 13.39 -0.89
CA ARG A 142 9.91 14.51 -0.16
C ARG A 142 10.18 14.15 1.29
N PHE A 143 9.25 13.47 1.96
CA PHE A 143 9.41 13.00 3.33
C PHE A 143 10.56 12.01 3.45
N VAL A 144 10.60 10.98 2.61
CA VAL A 144 11.70 9.99 2.59
C VAL A 144 13.05 10.67 2.37
N ARG A 145 13.15 11.58 1.39
CA ARG A 145 14.39 12.31 1.12
C ARG A 145 14.80 13.22 2.29
N ARG A 146 13.84 13.80 3.01
CA ARG A 146 14.10 14.62 4.19
C ARG A 146 14.54 13.79 5.39
N GLY A 147 14.07 12.55 5.53
CA GLY A 147 14.55 11.62 6.56
C GLY A 147 16.02 11.22 6.39
N PHE A 148 16.51 11.08 5.14
CA PHE A 148 17.90 10.73 4.88
C PHE A 148 18.89 11.91 4.93
N HIS A 149 18.41 13.15 4.67
CA HIS A 149 19.25 14.35 4.64
C HIS A 149 18.94 15.36 5.77
N GLY A 150 18.16 14.96 6.76
CA GLY A 150 17.74 15.81 7.88
C GLY A 150 18.90 16.09 8.84
N ASP A 151 19.11 17.39 9.08
CA ASP A 151 20.13 18.06 9.90
C ASP A 151 20.66 17.26 11.11
N GLY A 152 21.99 17.15 11.17
CA GLY A 152 22.72 16.28 12.08
C GLY A 152 22.59 16.68 13.55
N GLY A 153 21.79 15.93 14.30
CA GLY A 153 21.78 15.97 15.77
C GLY A 153 20.46 15.55 16.41
N ASP A 154 19.33 15.91 15.78
CA ASP A 154 18.01 15.65 16.35
C ASP A 154 17.51 14.23 16.04
N VAL A 155 17.76 13.76 14.81
CA VAL A 155 17.45 12.40 14.38
C VAL A 155 18.15 11.35 15.26
N MET A 156 19.39 11.61 15.70
CA MET A 156 20.16 10.67 16.54
C MET A 156 19.60 10.54 17.96
N LYS A 157 18.97 11.59 18.49
CA LYS A 157 18.31 11.54 19.81
C LYS A 157 16.99 10.79 19.75
N VAL A 158 16.18 11.07 18.73
CA VAL A 158 14.91 10.37 18.47
C VAL A 158 15.15 8.89 18.21
N ASP A 159 16.20 8.54 17.44
CA ASP A 159 16.58 7.15 17.16
C ASP A 159 16.92 6.39 18.46
N LYS A 160 17.68 7.01 19.37
CA LYS A 160 18.04 6.39 20.64
C LYS A 160 16.82 6.13 21.55
N GLU A 161 15.92 7.10 21.70
CA GLU A 161 14.69 6.90 22.50
C GLU A 161 13.80 5.80 21.90
N LEU A 162 13.66 5.79 20.57
CA LEU A 162 12.89 4.77 19.87
C LEU A 162 13.46 3.37 20.08
N GLU A 163 14.79 3.23 20.04
CA GLU A 163 15.47 1.96 20.30
C GLU A 163 15.19 1.45 21.73
N ASP A 164 15.23 2.32 22.74
CA ASP A 164 14.99 1.96 24.13
C ASP A 164 13.51 1.56 24.36
N GLU A 165 12.57 2.26 23.73
CA GLU A 165 11.14 1.90 23.73
C GLU A 165 10.87 0.56 23.04
N VAL A 166 11.57 0.28 21.93
CA VAL A 166 11.47 -0.98 21.20
C VAL A 166 12.02 -2.14 22.06
N GLU A 167 13.15 -1.97 22.74
CA GLU A 167 13.69 -2.98 23.66
C GLU A 167 12.69 -3.28 24.79
N ALA A 168 12.11 -2.25 25.40
CA ALA A 168 11.12 -2.39 26.47
C ALA A 168 9.84 -3.11 25.97
N TRP A 169 9.35 -2.76 24.78
CA TRP A 169 8.20 -3.39 24.18
C TRP A 169 8.46 -4.87 23.85
N VAL A 170 9.62 -5.17 23.24
CA VAL A 170 10.05 -6.56 22.95
C VAL A 170 10.16 -7.37 24.24
N GLY A 171 10.75 -6.81 25.28
CA GLY A 171 10.86 -7.47 26.59
C GLY A 171 9.50 -7.79 27.20
N ASN A 172 8.53 -6.89 27.07
CA ASN A 172 7.18 -7.08 27.60
C ASN A 172 6.34 -8.09 26.77
N VAL A 173 6.55 -8.15 25.45
CA VAL A 173 5.73 -8.99 24.54
C VAL A 173 6.35 -10.36 24.29
N LEU A 174 7.64 -10.43 23.95
CA LEU A 174 8.34 -11.67 23.58
C LEU A 174 9.11 -12.28 24.76
N GLY A 175 9.29 -11.50 25.83
CA GLY A 175 9.99 -11.91 27.03
C GLY A 175 11.42 -11.38 27.11
N GLU A 176 11.92 -11.31 28.35
CA GLU A 176 13.20 -10.67 28.70
C GLU A 176 14.41 -11.26 27.95
N LYS A 177 14.37 -12.55 27.61
CA LYS A 177 15.43 -13.21 26.81
C LYS A 177 15.61 -12.59 25.43
N PHE A 178 14.53 -12.20 24.76
CA PHE A 178 14.60 -11.60 23.44
C PHE A 178 15.06 -10.14 23.48
N ALA A 179 14.71 -9.40 24.53
CA ALA A 179 15.26 -8.05 24.76
C ALA A 179 16.78 -8.10 24.95
N VAL A 180 17.27 -9.05 25.74
CA VAL A 180 18.71 -9.25 25.97
C VAL A 180 19.46 -9.61 24.68
N GLU A 181 18.89 -10.49 23.84
CA GLU A 181 19.49 -10.82 22.53
C GLU A 181 19.51 -9.61 21.58
N LEU A 182 18.44 -8.81 21.56
CA LEU A 182 18.36 -7.59 20.74
C LEU A 182 19.40 -6.56 21.16
N LYS A 183 19.60 -6.38 22.47
CA LYS A 183 20.64 -5.52 23.03
C LYS A 183 22.05 -6.00 22.71
N LYS A 184 22.30 -7.31 22.81
CA LYS A 184 23.58 -7.94 22.47
C LYS A 184 23.93 -7.75 21.00
N GLU A 185 22.96 -7.89 20.10
CA GLU A 185 23.15 -7.66 18.66
C GLU A 185 23.44 -6.17 18.36
N LYS A 186 22.76 -5.25 19.06
CA LYS A 186 23.04 -3.80 18.97
C LYS A 186 24.46 -3.46 19.40
N GLU A 187 24.93 -4.01 20.52
CA GLU A 187 26.30 -3.82 21.02
C GLU A 187 27.35 -4.35 20.03
N ARG A 188 27.07 -5.51 19.40
CA ARG A 188 27.92 -6.09 18.36
C ARG A 188 28.02 -5.17 17.13
N GLN A 189 26.89 -4.69 16.61
CA GLN A 189 26.89 -3.75 15.47
C GLN A 189 27.60 -2.44 15.80
N ARG A 190 27.49 -1.95 17.05
CA ARG A 190 28.24 -0.78 17.53
C ARG A 190 29.75 -1.02 17.54
N ASN A 191 30.19 -2.21 17.97
CA ASN A 191 31.61 -2.58 17.97
C ASN A 191 32.17 -2.73 16.55
N GLU A 192 31.42 -3.38 15.65
CA GLU A 192 31.80 -3.55 14.24
C GLU A 192 31.90 -2.19 13.51
N LYS A 193 31.03 -1.22 13.82
CA LYS A 193 31.13 0.16 13.30
C LYS A 193 32.36 0.92 13.81
N MET A 194 32.87 0.60 15.01
CA MET A 194 34.09 1.22 15.55
C MET A 194 35.36 0.62 14.95
N GLU A 195 35.33 -0.66 14.55
CA GLU A 195 36.49 -1.37 13.97
C GLU A 195 36.61 -1.20 12.44
N GLY A 196 35.51 -1.00 11.71
CA GLY A 196 35.50 -0.84 10.24
C GLY A 196 35.73 0.58 9.71
N GLY A 197 36.00 1.55 10.60
CA GLY A 197 36.17 2.97 10.27
C GLY A 197 37.62 3.47 10.30
N ASN A 198 38.59 2.65 9.87
CA ASN A 198 40.01 3.01 9.79
C ASN A 198 40.58 2.71 8.39
#